data_AF-A0A9W4PZ33-F1
#
_entry.id   AF-A0A9W4PZ33-F1
#
_cell.length_a   1.000
_cell.length_b   1.000
_cell.length_c   1.000
_cell.angle_alpha   90.00
_cell.angle_beta   90.00
_cell.angle_gamma   90.00
#
_symmetry.space_group_name_H-M   'P 1'
#
loop_
_entity.id
_entity.type
_entity.pdbx_description
1 polymer ?
#
loop_
_entity_poly.entity_id
_entity_poly.type
_entity_poly.pdbx_seq_one_letter_code
_entity_poly.pdbx_strand_id
1 'polypeptide(L)' 'MTAPRRLSNTMLKVLRNIGAGRSATDGFPGGRSMSGGLSGTFVALYRRGLIRDEKLTDAGREALRREDERL' A
#
# COMPACT_ATOMS: atom_id res chain seq x y z
N MET A 1 -7.16 -17.03 16.11
CA MET A 1 -6.62 -16.67 14.78
C MET A 1 -7.23 -15.33 14.38
N THR A 2 -6.44 -14.25 14.41
CA THR A 2 -6.93 -12.90 14.11
C THR A 2 -7.24 -12.78 12.62
N ALA A 3 -8.44 -12.32 12.25
CA ALA A 3 -8.82 -12.12 10.85
C ALA A 3 -7.75 -11.26 10.13
N PRO A 4 -7.43 -11.55 8.86
CA PRO A 4 -6.46 -10.75 8.11
C PRO A 4 -6.93 -9.30 8.09
N ARG A 5 -6.11 -8.43 8.66
CA ARG A 5 -6.43 -7.02 8.89
C ARG A 5 -6.57 -6.33 7.54
N ARG A 6 -7.78 -5.87 7.20
CA ARG A 6 -8.09 -5.16 5.94
C ARG A 6 -7.03 -4.09 5.61
N LEU A 7 -6.79 -3.87 4.32
CA LEU A 7 -5.95 -2.78 3.87
C LEU A 7 -6.67 -1.45 4.10
N SER A 8 -5.95 -0.44 4.58
CA SER A 8 -6.51 0.91 4.67
C SER A 8 -6.54 1.57 3.28
N ASN A 9 -7.37 2.60 3.10
CA ASN A 9 -7.42 3.36 1.85
C ASN A 9 -6.04 3.95 1.47
N THR A 10 -5.24 4.36 2.47
CA THR A 10 -3.87 4.82 2.26
C THR A 10 -2.98 3.71 1.72
N MET A 11 -3.06 2.50 2.29
CA MET A 11 -2.32 1.33 1.79
C MET A 11 -2.70 0.99 0.36
N LEU A 12 -4.00 0.97 0.06
CA LEU A 12 -4.50 0.69 -1.29
C LEU A 12 -4.01 1.71 -2.30
N LYS A 13 -4.07 3.01 -1.97
CA LYS A 13 -3.57 4.06 -2.87
C LYS A 13 -2.07 3.94 -3.12
N VAL A 14 -1.27 3.65 -2.09
CA VAL A 14 0.18 3.39 -2.25
C VAL A 14 0.41 2.20 -3.19
N LEU A 15 -0.30 1.07 -2.98
CA LEU A 15 -0.17 -0.12 -3.83
C LEU A 15 -0.58 0.15 -5.27
N ARG A 16 -1.68 0.90 -5.50
CA ARG A 16 -2.12 1.32 -6.84
C ARG A 16 -1.09 2.20 -7.54
N ASN A 17 -0.51 3.16 -6.83
CA ASN A 17 0.52 4.04 -7.37
C ASN A 17 1.76 3.23 -7.81
N ILE A 18 2.25 2.33 -6.94
CA ILE A 18 3.39 1.46 -7.26
C ILE A 18 3.05 0.55 -8.45
N GLY A 19 1.87 -0.06 -8.46
CA GLY A 19 1.40 -0.93 -9.55
C GLY A 19 1.27 -0.20 -10.89
N ALA A 20 0.95 1.09 -10.86
CA ALA A 20 0.88 1.95 -12.04
C ALA A 20 2.23 2.56 -12.46
N GLY A 21 3.34 2.21 -11.80
CA GLY A 21 4.67 2.77 -12.08
C GLY A 21 4.82 4.25 -11.69
N ARG A 22 3.93 4.78 -10.83
CA ARG A 22 4.01 6.14 -10.29
C ARG A 22 4.80 6.14 -8.98
N SER A 23 5.17 7.33 -8.52
CA SER A 23 5.65 7.48 -7.14
C SER A 23 4.60 6.95 -6.18
N ALA A 24 5.00 6.15 -5.20
CA ALA A 24 4.11 5.63 -4.17
C ALA A 24 3.35 6.75 -3.41
N THR A 25 3.94 7.95 -3.36
CA THR A 25 3.35 9.14 -2.73
C THR A 25 2.48 9.99 -3.66
N ASP A 26 2.26 9.57 -4.91
CA ASP A 26 1.48 10.30 -5.90
C ASP A 26 0.05 10.61 -5.41
N GLY A 27 -0.34 11.87 -5.56
CA GLY A 27 -1.65 12.39 -5.14
C GLY A 27 -1.90 12.44 -3.63
N PHE A 28 -0.89 12.26 -2.77
CA PHE A 28 -1.01 12.55 -1.33
C PHE A 28 -0.65 14.01 -1.04
N PRO A 29 -1.35 14.68 -0.10
CA PRO A 29 -1.00 16.05 0.28
C PRO A 29 0.41 16.07 0.90
N GLY A 30 1.23 17.06 0.52
CA GLY A 30 2.54 17.25 1.14
C GLY A 30 2.43 17.62 2.62
N GLY A 31 3.52 17.46 3.37
CA GLY A 31 3.62 17.92 4.76
C GLY A 31 4.18 16.88 5.73
N ARG A 32 4.74 17.36 6.84
CA ARG A 32 5.51 16.55 7.81
C ARG A 32 4.69 15.41 8.43
N SER A 33 3.42 15.66 8.76
CA SER A 33 2.51 14.64 9.30
C SER A 33 2.21 13.54 8.29
N MET A 34 2.10 13.90 7.01
CA MET A 34 1.83 12.94 5.95
C MET A 34 3.04 12.06 5.65
N SER A 35 4.25 12.65 5.65
CA SER A 35 5.50 11.89 5.54
C SER A 35 5.62 10.83 6.64
N GLY A 36 5.28 11.17 7.89
CA GLY A 36 5.28 10.21 9.01
C GLY A 36 4.26 9.07 8.83
N GLY A 37 3.03 9.39 8.42
CA GLY A 37 1.99 8.40 8.16
C GLY A 37 2.33 7.45 6.99
N LEU A 38 2.94 7.98 5.94
CA LEU A 38 3.39 7.19 4.79
C LEU A 38 4.54 6.26 5.16
N SER A 39 5.52 6.71 5.95
CA SER A 39 6.58 5.83 6.47
C SER A 39 6.01 4.63 7.23
N GLY A 40 5.04 4.85 8.12
CA GLY A 40 4.34 3.76 8.81
C GLY A 40 3.58 2.83 7.85
N THR A 41 3.00 3.39 6.79
CA THR A 41 2.31 2.63 5.74
C THR A 41 3.28 1.73 4.97
N PHE A 42 4.44 2.24 4.55
CA PHE A 42 5.46 1.44 3.88
C PHE A 42 5.97 0.29 4.76
N VAL A 43 6.29 0.58 6.03
CA VAL A 43 6.73 -0.45 6.97
C VAL A 43 5.66 -1.53 7.14
N ALA A 44 4.38 -1.14 7.24
CA ALA A 44 3.29 -2.10 7.36
C ALA A 44 3.12 -2.95 6.09
N LEU A 45 3.21 -2.37 4.90
CA LEU A 45 3.13 -3.10 3.62
C LEU A 45 4.32 -4.06 3.45
N TYR A 46 5.52 -3.62 3.82
CA TYR A 46 6.74 -4.42 3.78
C TYR A 46 6.66 -5.61 4.74
N ARG A 47 6.25 -5.38 6.00
CA ARG A 47 6.05 -6.45 6.99
C ARG A 47 4.98 -7.46 6.60
N ARG A 48 4.00 -7.04 5.79
CA ARG A 48 2.97 -7.92 5.23
C ARG A 48 3.42 -8.64 3.95
N GLY A 49 4.63 -8.37 3.45
CA GLY A 49 5.16 -8.96 2.23
C GLY A 49 4.45 -8.51 0.96
N LEU A 50 3.74 -7.37 0.98
CA LEU A 50 2.99 -6.84 -0.17
C LEU A 50 3.87 -6.00 -1.10
N ILE A 51 4.95 -5.45 -0.55
CA ILE A 51 5.97 -4.71 -1.29
C ILE A 51 7.36 -5.20 -0.92
N ARG A 52 8.29 -5.07 -1.87
CA ARG A 52 9.73 -5.30 -1.68
C ARG A 52 10.50 -4.45 -2.67
N ASP A 53 11.57 -3.79 -2.23
CA ASP A 53 12.40 -2.92 -3.07
C ASP A 53 11.55 -1.92 -3.88
N GLU A 54 10.58 -1.28 -3.21
CA GLU A 54 9.63 -0.32 -3.78
C GLU A 54 8.72 -0.87 -4.90
N LYS A 55 8.66 -2.19 -5.07
CA LYS A 55 7.81 -2.87 -6.07
C LYS A 55 6.75 -3.74 -5.39
N LEU A 56 5.65 -3.98 -6.10
CA LEU A 56 4.65 -4.96 -5.68
C LEU A 56 5.22 -6.38 -5.77
N THR A 57 4.97 -7.17 -4.71
CA THR A 57 5.12 -8.63 -4.78
C THR A 57 3.88 -9.26 -5.42
N ASP A 58 3.92 -10.56 -5.69
CA ASP A 58 2.72 -11.31 -6.13
C ASP A 58 1.60 -11.22 -5.10
N ALA A 59 1.93 -11.32 -3.81
CA ALA A 59 0.97 -11.13 -2.72
C ALA A 59 0.38 -9.71 -2.72
N GLY A 60 1.19 -8.69 -3.03
CA GLY A 60 0.74 -7.31 -3.18
C GLY A 60 -0.25 -7.11 -4.32
N ARG A 61 0.04 -7.72 -5.48
CA ARG A 61 -0.85 -7.70 -6.66
C ARG A 61 -2.18 -8.40 -6.38
N GLU A 62 -2.13 -9.58 -5.78
CA GLU A 62 -3.32 -10.35 -5.42
C GLU A 62 -4.17 -9.63 -4.35
N ALA A 63 -3.51 -9.05 -3.33
CA ALA A 63 -4.21 -8.27 -2.31
C ALA A 63 -4.90 -7.04 -2.91
N LEU A 64 -4.28 -6.38 -3.88
CA LEU A 64 -4.88 -5.26 -4.59
C LEU A 64 -6.09 -5.72 -5.41
N ARG A 65 -5.95 -6.80 -6.18
CA ARG A 65 -7.02 -7.38 -6.99
C ARG A 65 -8.26 -7.73 -6.15
N ARG A 66 -8.06 -8.40 -5.01
CA ARG A 66 -9.16 -8.80 -4.10
C ARG A 66 -9.94 -7.61 -3.55
N GLU A 67 -9.27 -6.49 -3.30
CA GLU A 67 -9.93 -5.29 -2.79
C GLU A 67 -10.62 -4.51 -3.92
N ASP A 68 -10.11 -4.56 -5.15
CA ASP A 68 -10.77 -4.00 -6.34
C ASP A 68 -12.03 -4.79 -6.73
N GLU A 69 -12.01 -6.13 -6.65
CA GLU A 69 -13.19 -6.99 -6.88
C GLU A 69 -14.30 -6.82 -5.81
N ARG A 70 -13.98 -6.15 -4.70
CA ARG A 70 -14.89 -5.94 -3.57
C ARG A 70 -15.57 -4.56 -3.59
N LEU A 71 -15.07 -3.64 -4.42
CA LEU A 71 -15.65 -2.31 -4.66
C LEU A 71 -16.75 -2.39 -5.72
#